data_AF-A0A660MRL4-F1
#
_entry.id   AF-A0A660MRL4-F1
#
_cell.length_a   1.000
_cell.length_b   1.000
_cell.length_c   1.000
_cell.angle_alpha   90.00
_cell.angle_beta   90.00
_cell.angle_gamma   90.00
#
_symmetry.space_group_name_H-M   'P 1'
#
loop_
_entity.id
_entity.type
_entity.pdbx_description
1 polymer ?
#
loop_
_entity_poly.entity_id
_entity_poly.type
_entity_poly.pdbx_seq_one_letter_code
_entity_poly.pdbx_strand_id
1 'polypeptide(L)'
;MQNFLMLILVLIDLMFIIIFIHIVLSWIQILGVRIKIKFIDSILEPIYEKIKNIIPTTIGPFELAPAIVIVILLFVQIFIANYDPVLFTNYKNLINF
;
A
#
# COMPACT_ATOMS: atom_id res chain seq x y z
N MET A 1 12.39 -6.96 -19.75
CA MET A 1 11.83 -7.47 -18.48
C MET A 1 12.27 -6.67 -17.27
N GLN A 2 13.56 -6.35 -17.13
CA GLN A 2 14.08 -5.55 -16.02
C GLN A 2 13.32 -4.22 -15.77
N ASN A 3 13.13 -3.41 -16.82
CA ASN A 3 12.40 -2.13 -16.71
C ASN A 3 10.96 -2.28 -16.20
N PHE A 4 10.31 -3.40 -16.52
CA PHE A 4 8.94 -3.67 -16.08
C PHE A 4 8.88 -4.00 -14.58
N LEU A 5 9.78 -4.87 -14.09
CA LEU A 5 9.89 -5.16 -12.66
C LEU A 5 10.25 -3.91 -11.86
N MET A 6 11.10 -3.05 -12.41
CA MET A 6 11.47 -1.79 -11.80
C MET A 6 10.27 -0.83 -11.70
N LEU A 7 9.44 -0.75 -12.75
CA LEU A 7 8.19 0.02 -12.71
C LEU A 7 7.25 -0.51 -11.62
N ILE A 8 7.13 -1.84 -11.46
CA ILE A 8 6.32 -2.45 -10.40
C ILE A 8 6.83 -2.03 -9.02
N LEU A 9 8.14 -2.07 -8.77
CA LEU A 9 8.72 -1.65 -7.49
C LEU A 9 8.39 -0.19 -7.16
N VAL A 10 8.51 0.71 -8.15
CA VAL A 10 8.13 2.13 -8.00
C VAL A 10 6.64 2.27 -7.66
N LEU A 11 5.76 1.55 -8.37
CA LEU A 11 4.33 1.60 -8.12
C LEU A 11 3.97 1.08 -6.74
N ILE A 12 4.66 0.03 -6.26
CA ILE A 12 4.47 -0.48 -4.91
C ILE A 12 4.84 0.58 -3.87
N ASP A 13 5.98 1.26 -4.02
CA ASP A 13 6.39 2.31 -3.06
C ASP A 13 5.45 3.52 -3.11
N LEU A 14 4.93 3.89 -4.28
CA LEU A 14 3.87 4.90 -4.39
C LEU A 14 2.59 4.45 -3.66
N MET A 15 2.20 3.18 -3.79
CA MET A 15 1.05 2.64 -3.06
C MET A 15 1.28 2.67 -1.54
N PHE A 16 2.48 2.37 -1.06
CA PHE A 16 2.80 2.50 0.37
C PHE A 16 2.56 3.93 0.87
N ILE A 17 2.99 4.94 0.11
CA ILE A 17 2.76 6.35 0.48
C ILE A 17 1.26 6.66 0.53
N ILE A 18 0.49 6.24 -0.48
CA ILE A 18 -0.97 6.49 -0.53
C ILE A 18 -1.68 5.83 0.65
N ILE A 19 -1.34 4.57 0.96
CA ILE A 19 -1.91 3.84 2.10
C ILE A 19 -1.52 4.50 3.41
N PHE A 20 -0.27 4.92 3.56
CA PHE A 20 0.19 5.62 4.76
C PHE A 20 -0.59 6.91 5.01
N ILE A 21 -0.77 7.74 3.98
CA ILE A 21 -1.60 8.94 4.06
C ILE A 21 -3.04 8.57 4.48
N HIS A 22 -3.63 7.54 3.88
CA HIS A 22 -4.98 7.09 4.24
C HIS A 22 -5.10 6.67 5.71
N ILE A 23 -4.12 5.92 6.24
CA ILE A 23 -4.08 5.51 7.65
C ILE A 23 -4.01 6.72 8.58
N VAL A 24 -3.11 7.67 8.29
CA VAL A 24 -2.98 8.90 9.10
C VAL A 24 -4.29 9.71 9.09
N LEU A 25 -4.92 9.85 7.92
CA LEU A 25 -6.21 10.54 7.79
C LEU A 25 -7.31 9.82 8.58
N SER A 26 -7.34 8.49 8.57
CA SER A 26 -8.28 7.69 9.36
C SER A 26 -8.14 7.98 10.86
N TRP A 27 -6.93 8.10 11.40
CA TRP A 27 -6.74 8.45 12.81
C TRP A 27 -7.19 9.87 13.14
N ILE A 28 -6.98 10.83 12.24
CA ILE A 28 -7.49 12.19 12.42
C ILE A 28 -9.03 12.21 12.49
N GLN A 29 -9.69 11.35 11.71
CA GLN A 29 -11.14 11.19 11.79
C GLN A 29 -11.62 10.64 13.14
N ILE A 30 -10.86 9.72 13.75
CA ILE A 30 -11.15 9.18 15.09
C ILE A 30 -11.12 10.31 16.15
N LEU A 31 -10.27 11.33 15.97
CA LEU A 31 -10.22 12.51 16.83
C LEU A 31 -11.37 13.50 16.62
N GLY A 32 -12.34 13.18 15.75
CA GLY A 32 -13.55 13.96 15.50
C GLY A 32 -13.48 14.91 14.29
N VAL A 33 -12.35 14.96 13.57
CA VAL A 33 -12.18 15.84 12.39
C VAL A 33 -12.50 15.07 11.10
N ARG A 34 -13.55 15.47 10.39
CA ARG A 34 -13.96 14.79 9.14
C ARG A 34 -13.13 15.26 7.95
N ILE A 35 -12.09 14.52 7.59
CA ILE A 35 -11.27 14.78 6.40
C ILE A 35 -11.44 13.65 5.39
N LYS A 36 -12.09 13.91 4.24
CA LYS A 36 -12.26 12.92 3.17
C LYS A 36 -11.53 13.38 1.91
N ILE A 37 -10.60 12.56 1.43
CA ILE A 37 -9.85 12.83 0.20
C ILE A 37 -10.32 11.86 -0.87
N LYS A 38 -11.32 12.29 -1.67
CA LYS A 38 -11.98 11.46 -2.69
C LYS A 38 -11.02 10.74 -3.63
N PHE A 39 -9.89 11.38 -3.97
CA PHE A 39 -8.88 10.78 -4.84
C PHE A 39 -8.24 9.54 -4.20
N ILE A 40 -7.84 9.63 -2.94
CA ILE A 40 -7.24 8.50 -2.20
C ILE A 40 -8.27 7.37 -2.06
N ASP A 41 -9.50 7.72 -1.67
CA ASP A 41 -10.58 6.75 -1.51
C ASP A 41 -10.87 6.03 -2.84
N SER A 42 -10.88 6.74 -3.97
CA SER A 42 -11.13 6.14 -5.30
C SER A 42 -10.08 5.10 -5.73
N ILE A 43 -8.86 5.19 -5.20
CA ILE A 43 -7.78 4.23 -5.49
C ILE A 43 -7.87 3.03 -4.53
N LEU A 44 -8.06 3.30 -3.24
CA LEU A 44 -7.95 2.29 -2.18
C LEU A 44 -9.23 1.50 -1.96
N GLU A 45 -10.40 2.12 -2.09
CA GLU A 45 -11.69 1.50 -1.80
C GLU A 45 -11.95 0.25 -2.66
N PRO A 46 -11.68 0.22 -3.98
CA PRO A 46 -11.82 -1.01 -4.78
C PRO A 46 -10.91 -2.16 -4.31
N ILE A 47 -9.75 -1.83 -3.75
CA ILE A 47 -8.79 -2.82 -3.22
C ILE A 47 -9.26 -3.33 -1.86
N TYR A 48 -9.69 -2.42 -0.98
CA TYR A 48 -10.17 -2.76 0.35
C TYR A 48 -11.48 -3.56 0.29
N GLU A 49 -12.41 -3.23 -0.60
CA GLU A 49 -13.64 -3.99 -0.78
C GLU A 49 -13.36 -5.43 -1.25
N LYS A 50 -12.37 -5.65 -2.11
CA LYS A 50 -11.95 -7.01 -2.50
C LYS A 50 -11.46 -7.82 -1.29
N ILE A 51 -10.74 -7.19 -0.37
CA ILE A 51 -10.26 -7.85 0.85
C ILE A 51 -11.42 -8.13 1.80
N LYS A 52 -12.29 -7.14 2.03
CA LYS A 52 -13.48 -7.26 2.90
C LYS A 52 -14.42 -8.38 2.46
N ASN A 53 -14.57 -8.58 1.16
CA ASN A 53 -15.39 -9.65 0.59
C ASN A 53 -14.83 -11.06 0.88
N ILE A 54 -13.54 -11.18 1.22
CA ILE A 54 -12.91 -12.45 1.57
C ILE A 54 -12.91 -12.64 3.08
N ILE A 55 -12.53 -11.60 3.82
CA ILE A 55 -12.48 -11.59 5.28
C ILE A 55 -12.99 -10.25 5.81
N PRO A 56 -13.89 -10.23 6.81
CA PRO A 56 -14.32 -8.97 7.42
C PRO A 56 -13.14 -8.33 8.15
N THR A 57 -12.72 -7.15 7.70
CA THR A 57 -11.53 -6.43 8.21
C THR A 57 -11.86 -5.22 9.09
N THR A 58 -13.13 -4.87 9.22
CA THR A 58 -13.57 -3.72 10.03
C THR A 58 -13.86 -4.17 11.47
N ILE A 59 -13.14 -3.60 12.43
CA ILE A 59 -13.32 -3.87 13.87
C ILE A 59 -13.56 -2.54 14.60
N GLY A 60 -14.82 -2.23 14.89
CA GLY A 60 -15.20 -0.95 15.49
C GLY A 60 -14.81 0.23 14.58
N PRO A 61 -14.10 1.26 15.07
CA PRO A 61 -13.63 2.38 14.24
C PRO A 61 -12.36 2.06 13.44
N PHE A 62 -11.75 0.89 13.64
CA PHE A 62 -10.50 0.50 12.99
C PHE A 62 -10.77 -0.34 11.75
N GLU A 63 -10.04 -0.03 10.68
CA GLU A 63 -10.06 -0.77 9.43
C GLU A 63 -8.72 -1.46 9.21
N LEU A 64 -8.72 -2.80 9.16
CA LEU A 64 -7.51 -3.61 8.98
C LEU A 64 -7.17 -3.87 7.51
N ALA A 65 -8.05 -3.57 6.55
CA ALA A 65 -7.77 -3.74 5.13
C ALA A 65 -6.47 -3.04 4.67
N PRO A 66 -6.15 -1.80 5.07
CA PRO A 66 -4.87 -1.15 4.79
C PRO A 66 -3.65 -2.00 5.19
N ALA A 67 -3.68 -2.61 6.38
CA ALA A 67 -2.59 -3.45 6.88
C ALA A 67 -2.41 -4.72 6.04
N ILE A 68 -3.51 -5.33 5.62
CA ILE A 68 -3.48 -6.51 4.74
C ILE A 68 -2.91 -6.14 3.36
N VAL A 69 -3.27 -4.99 2.80
CA VAL A 69 -2.67 -4.52 1.53
C VAL A 69 -1.17 -4.31 1.67
N ILE A 70 -0.72 -3.68 2.76
CA ILE A 70 0.71 -3.50 3.06
C ILE A 70 1.42 -4.86 3.06
N VAL A 71 0.87 -5.85 3.74
CA VAL A 71 1.45 -7.20 3.79
C VAL A 71 1.54 -7.83 2.41
N ILE A 72 0.50 -7.73 1.58
CA ILE A 72 0.50 -8.24 0.20
C ILE A 72 1.59 -7.55 -0.62
N LEU A 73 1.70 -6.22 -0.54
CA LEU A 73 2.72 -5.45 -1.24
C LEU A 73 4.14 -5.84 -0.81
N LEU A 74 4.36 -6.06 0.49
CA LEU A 74 5.63 -6.55 1.03
C LEU A 74 5.98 -7.93 0.47
N PHE A 75 5.02 -8.85 0.42
CA PHE A 75 5.23 -10.16 -0.20
C PHE A 75 5.68 -10.01 -1.66
N VAL A 76 5.01 -9.16 -2.44
CA VAL A 76 5.40 -8.92 -3.85
C VAL A 76 6.82 -8.36 -3.95
N GLN A 77 7.22 -7.40 -3.09
CA GLN A 77 8.61 -6.92 -3.08
C GLN A 77 9.61 -8.02 -2.74
N ILE A 78 9.31 -8.87 -1.76
CA ILE A 78 10.17 -9.99 -1.37
C ILE A 78 10.31 -11.00 -2.52
N PHE A 79 9.23 -11.31 -3.23
CA PHE A 79 9.30 -12.20 -4.40
C PHE A 79 10.19 -11.62 -5.50
N ILE A 80 10.05 -10.33 -5.81
CA ILE A 80 10.91 -9.66 -6.80
C ILE A 80 12.36 -9.63 -6.33
N ALA A 81 12.62 -9.33 -5.06
CA ALA A 81 13.97 -9.29 -4.49
C ALA A 81 14.67 -10.66 -4.53
N ASN A 82 13.93 -11.74 -4.30
CA ASN A 82 14.48 -13.10 -4.43
C ASN A 82 14.69 -13.52 -5.88
N TYR A 83 13.83 -13.05 -6.81
CA TYR A 83 13.93 -13.38 -8.23
C TYR A 83 15.09 -12.65 -8.92
N ASP A 84 15.26 -11.35 -8.68
CA ASP A 84 16.35 -10.53 -9.24
C ASP A 84 16.95 -9.61 -8.15
N PRO A 85 17.91 -10.12 -7.36
CA PRO A 85 18.53 -9.37 -6.27
C PRO A 85 19.25 -8.10 -6.74
N VAL A 86 19.91 -8.16 -7.91
CA VAL A 86 20.70 -7.04 -8.45
C VAL A 86 19.80 -5.88 -8.82
N LEU A 87 18.67 -6.16 -9.51
CA LEU A 87 17.65 -5.16 -9.81
C LEU A 87 17.11 -4.52 -8.53
N PHE A 88 16.78 -5.32 -7.52
CA PHE A 88 16.25 -4.81 -6.26
C PHE A 88 17.27 -3.93 -5.50
N THR A 89 18.55 -4.30 -5.48
CA THR A 89 19.61 -3.46 -4.90
C THR A 89 19.73 -2.13 -5.66
N ASN A 90 19.77 -2.17 -6.99
CA ASN A 90 19.84 -0.96 -7.82
C ASN A 90 18.63 -0.05 -7.57
N TYR A 91 17.43 -0.64 -7.48
CA TYR A 91 16.22 0.08 -7.13
C TYR A 91 16.34 0.78 -5.78
N LYS A 92 16.78 0.06 -4.72
CA LYS A 92 16.97 0.66 -3.39
C LYS A 92 17.98 1.80 -3.41
N ASN A 93 19.07 1.68 -4.15
CA ASN A 93 20.06 2.76 -4.28
C ASN A 93 19.49 4.03 -4.94
N LEU A 94 18.49 3.90 -5.82
CA LEU A 94 17.88 5.05 -6.50
C LEU A 94 16.89 5.82 -5.64
N ILE A 95 16.30 5.18 -4.62
CA ILE A 95 15.29 5.79 -3.75
C ILE A 95 15.81 6.13 -2.35
N ASN A 96 16.98 5.60 -1.97
CA ASN A 96 17.69 5.98 -0.76
C ASN A 96 18.36 7.34 -0.99
N PHE A 97 17.58 8.42 -0.81
CA PHE A 97 18.08 9.79 -0.65
C PHE A 97 18.25 10.14 0.82
#